data_AF-A0A5E4PV33-F1
#
_entry.id   AF-A0A5E4PV33-F1
#
_cell.length_a   1.000
_cell.length_b   1.000
_cell.length_c   1.000
_cell.angle_alpha   90.00
_cell.angle_beta   90.00
_cell.angle_gamma   90.00
#
_symmetry.space_group_name_H-M   'P 1'
#
loop_
_entity.id
_entity.type
_entity.pdbx_description
1 polymer ?
#
loop_
_entity_poly.entity_id
_entity_poly.type
_entity_poly.pdbx_seq_one_letter_code
_entity_poly.pdbx_strand_id
1 'polypeptide(L)'
;MSSRLLQRIGIPMIAILRNSTHKLVRPDERFILSPCNVNIIRTYAKNKDRGKDKKGKGAKVEINISMISEVVDVDKLKGRCQTAIEKMKDDFAKNLSLRSSTGSIESLSVKFEGKDYELQELAQVVRKNPKTIVIDFTSFPQVIPEVLKAIHSSGLNLNPQQDGTRLYVPVPKVTKEHREALAKNAKALYIKCRDAMKDIQNEYIKKAKKQTGVSEDLLFSVSKQILAMCEEYQTEAKTIYEKKHSELVG
;
A
#
# COMPACT_ATOMS: atom_id res chain seq x y z
N MET A 1 4.76 56.11 -23.29
CA MET A 1 4.55 56.64 -24.65
C MET A 1 4.65 55.49 -25.64
N SER A 2 3.73 55.45 -26.60
CA SER A 2 3.63 54.54 -27.77
C SER A 2 3.41 53.04 -27.52
N SER A 3 2.74 52.26 -28.39
CA SER A 3 1.50 52.38 -29.17
C SER A 3 1.51 51.20 -30.17
N ARG A 4 0.41 50.42 -30.20
CA ARG A 4 -0.16 49.66 -31.34
C ARG A 4 0.61 48.47 -31.96
N LEU A 5 -0.09 47.33 -32.06
CA LEU A 5 -0.49 46.60 -33.31
C LEU A 5 -0.92 45.15 -32.92
N LEU A 6 -2.22 44.89 -32.73
CA LEU A 6 -3.13 44.26 -33.70
C LEU A 6 -2.67 42.91 -34.29
N GLN A 7 -3.26 41.82 -33.82
CA GLN A 7 -3.75 40.76 -34.72
C GLN A 7 -4.93 39.99 -34.11
N ARG A 8 -6.12 40.29 -34.65
CA ARG A 8 -7.35 39.48 -34.53
C ARG A 8 -7.18 38.24 -35.40
N ILE A 9 -7.49 37.05 -34.88
CA ILE A 9 -7.86 35.90 -35.71
C ILE A 9 -9.28 35.50 -35.30
N GLY A 10 -10.20 35.69 -36.23
CA GLY A 10 -11.64 35.52 -36.07
C GLY A 10 -12.07 34.07 -36.21
N ILE A 11 -13.13 33.75 -35.48
CA ILE A 11 -13.94 32.53 -35.53
C ILE A 11 -14.88 32.63 -36.74
N PRO A 12 -15.05 31.59 -37.58
CA PRO A 12 -16.18 31.55 -38.50
C PRO A 12 -17.36 30.80 -37.86
N MET A 13 -18.41 31.55 -37.57
CA MET A 13 -19.79 31.04 -37.45
C MET A 13 -20.26 30.60 -38.84
N ILE A 14 -20.60 29.33 -39.01
CA ILE A 14 -21.31 28.86 -40.21
C ILE A 14 -22.80 28.91 -39.93
N ALA A 15 -23.46 29.82 -40.64
CA ALA A 15 -24.87 30.12 -40.60
C ALA A 15 -25.70 29.01 -41.26
N ILE A 16 -26.85 28.74 -40.63
CA ILE A 16 -27.94 27.91 -41.13
C ILE A 16 -28.66 28.70 -42.22
N LEU A 17 -28.73 28.16 -43.44
CA LEU A 17 -29.65 28.64 -44.48
C LEU A 17 -30.59 27.50 -44.87
N ARG A 18 -31.85 27.70 -44.50
CA ARG A 18 -33.02 27.07 -45.14
C ARG A 18 -33.00 27.45 -46.62
N ASN A 19 -33.29 26.50 -47.49
CA ASN A 19 -34.00 26.85 -48.72
C ASN A 19 -34.93 25.75 -49.19
N SER A 20 -36.07 26.22 -49.69
CA SER A 20 -37.33 25.56 -49.91
C SER A 20 -37.40 24.89 -51.28
N THR A 21 -38.08 23.74 -51.32
CA THR A 21 -39.00 23.21 -52.35
C THR A 21 -38.99 23.79 -53.78
N HIS A 22 -38.81 22.91 -54.78
CA HIS A 22 -39.72 22.62 -55.92
C HIS A 22 -38.97 22.28 -57.21
N LYS A 23 -39.32 21.14 -57.83
CA LYS A 23 -39.49 20.86 -59.27
C LYS A 23 -39.64 19.34 -59.45
N LEU A 24 -40.88 18.86 -59.59
CA LEU A 24 -41.59 18.51 -60.83
C LEU A 24 -41.03 17.27 -61.53
N VAL A 25 -41.86 16.22 -61.48
CA VAL A 25 -41.78 14.92 -62.14
C VAL A 25 -41.73 15.08 -63.67
N ARG A 26 -40.89 14.29 -64.33
CA ARG A 26 -41.10 13.83 -65.72
C ARG A 26 -41.06 12.30 -65.70
N PRO A 27 -42.06 11.60 -66.27
CA PRO A 27 -41.97 10.17 -66.51
C PRO A 27 -41.11 9.94 -67.76
N ASP A 28 -40.57 8.73 -67.90
CA ASP A 28 -39.81 8.24 -69.06
C ASP A 28 -38.32 8.57 -69.08
N GLU A 29 -37.57 7.89 -68.21
CA GLU A 29 -36.24 7.38 -68.58
C GLU A 29 -35.93 6.11 -67.77
N ARG A 30 -35.73 4.99 -68.47
CA ARG A 30 -35.35 3.70 -67.90
C ARG A 30 -33.90 3.79 -67.43
N PHE A 31 -33.68 4.01 -66.13
CA PHE A 31 -32.35 3.89 -65.53
C PHE A 31 -32.03 2.44 -65.19
N ILE A 32 -30.95 1.94 -65.81
CA ILE A 32 -30.34 0.65 -65.55
C ILE A 32 -29.89 0.61 -64.08
N LEU A 33 -30.47 -0.31 -63.30
CA LEU A 33 -30.05 -0.59 -61.93
C LEU A 33 -28.64 -1.19 -61.95
N SER A 34 -27.63 -0.36 -61.73
CA SER A 34 -26.32 -0.82 -61.26
C SER A 34 -26.50 -1.30 -59.81
N PRO A 35 -26.01 -2.50 -59.42
CA PRO A 35 -26.20 -2.99 -58.07
C PRO A 35 -25.33 -2.15 -57.12
N CYS A 36 -25.97 -1.18 -56.44
CA CYS A 36 -25.37 -0.50 -55.31
C CYS A 36 -25.09 -1.55 -54.23
N ASN A 37 -23.82 -1.74 -53.93
CA ASN A 37 -23.35 -2.62 -52.86
C ASN A 37 -23.82 -2.01 -51.52
N VAL A 38 -24.91 -2.55 -50.97
CA VAL A 38 -25.48 -2.08 -49.69
C VAL A 38 -24.60 -2.61 -48.57
N ASN A 39 -23.56 -1.87 -48.22
CA ASN A 39 -22.86 -2.09 -46.96
C ASN A 39 -23.79 -1.63 -45.82
N ILE A 40 -24.45 -2.59 -45.17
CA ILE A 40 -25.21 -2.37 -43.93
C ILE A 40 -24.20 -2.07 -42.82
N ILE A 41 -23.86 -0.80 -42.62
CA ILE A 41 -23.10 -0.36 -41.47
C ILE A 41 -24.06 -0.32 -40.29
N ARG A 42 -23.95 -1.30 -39.38
CA ARG A 42 -24.62 -1.26 -38.07
C ARG A 42 -24.03 -0.10 -37.26
N THR A 43 -24.76 1.02 -37.18
CA THR A 43 -24.42 2.12 -36.28
C THR A 43 -24.87 1.75 -34.86
N TYR A 44 -23.93 1.32 -34.02
CA TYR A 44 -24.20 1.21 -32.59
C TYR A 44 -24.40 2.61 -32.01
N ALA A 45 -25.56 2.85 -31.39
CA ALA A 45 -25.81 4.08 -30.65
C ALA A 45 -24.77 4.18 -29.51
N LYS A 46 -23.90 5.19 -29.58
CA LYS A 46 -23.02 5.52 -28.45
C LYS A 46 -23.91 5.93 -27.28
N ASN A 47 -23.86 5.16 -26.19
CA ASN A 47 -24.42 5.58 -24.93
C ASN A 47 -23.87 6.96 -24.59
N LYS A 48 -24.77 7.88 -24.22
CA LYS A 48 -24.44 9.21 -23.69
C LYS A 48 -23.32 9.04 -22.66
N ASP A 49 -22.17 9.67 -22.91
CA ASP A 49 -21.09 9.79 -21.93
C ASP A 49 -21.69 10.41 -20.67
N ARG A 50 -22.06 9.56 -19.71
CA ARG A 50 -22.18 10.01 -18.33
C ARG A 50 -20.76 10.38 -17.95
N GLY A 51 -20.48 11.68 -18.05
CA GLY A 51 -19.30 12.29 -17.47
C GLY A 51 -19.08 11.62 -16.12
N LYS A 52 -17.84 11.20 -15.89
CA LYS A 52 -17.41 10.57 -14.65
C LYS A 52 -17.53 11.65 -13.58
N ASP A 53 -18.75 11.90 -13.12
CA ASP A 53 -19.03 12.68 -11.94
C ASP A 53 -18.17 12.01 -10.88
N LYS A 54 -17.14 12.74 -10.44
CA LYS A 54 -16.37 12.37 -9.27
C LYS A 54 -17.45 12.19 -8.20
N LYS A 55 -17.85 10.95 -7.94
CA LYS A 55 -18.61 10.55 -6.77
C LYS A 55 -17.85 11.21 -5.64
N GLY A 56 -18.39 12.34 -5.15
CA GLY A 56 -17.77 13.07 -4.07
C GLY A 56 -17.50 12.06 -2.98
N LYS A 57 -16.30 12.10 -2.40
CA LYS A 57 -16.07 11.39 -1.14
C LYS A 57 -17.26 11.73 -0.25
N GLY A 58 -18.06 10.72 0.11
CA GLY A 58 -19.28 10.93 0.87
C GLY A 58 -18.97 11.82 2.08
N ALA A 59 -19.94 12.64 2.47
CA ALA A 59 -19.79 13.52 3.63
C ALA A 59 -19.14 12.73 4.77
N LYS A 60 -18.02 13.25 5.31
CA LYS A 60 -17.26 12.62 6.37
C LYS A 60 -18.23 12.41 7.54
N VAL A 61 -18.54 11.15 7.85
CA VAL A 61 -19.53 10.83 8.87
C VAL A 61 -18.92 11.17 10.20
N GLU A 62 -19.48 12.15 10.90
CA GLU A 62 -19.08 12.45 12.28
C GLU A 62 -19.46 11.25 13.17
N ILE A 63 -18.47 10.71 13.87
CA ILE A 63 -18.63 9.48 14.67
C ILE A 63 -19.28 9.84 16.00
N ASN A 64 -20.56 9.53 16.15
CA ASN A 64 -21.29 9.70 17.40
C ASN A 64 -21.17 8.45 18.27
N ILE A 65 -20.22 8.46 19.22
CA ILE A 65 -19.89 7.31 20.07
C ILE A 65 -21.10 6.83 20.90
N SER A 66 -21.97 7.76 21.31
CA SER A 66 -23.18 7.47 22.09
C SER A 66 -24.13 6.51 21.37
N MET A 67 -24.41 6.75 20.09
CA MET A 67 -25.32 5.92 19.30
C MET A 67 -24.80 4.49 19.10
N ILE A 68 -23.48 4.31 18.98
CA ILE A 68 -22.88 2.97 18.82
C ILE A 68 -22.96 2.20 20.15
N SER A 69 -22.74 2.88 21.27
CA SER A 69 -22.67 2.27 22.60
C SER A 69 -23.98 1.60 23.05
N GLU A 70 -25.11 2.05 22.53
CA GLU A 70 -26.43 1.48 22.82
C GLU A 70 -26.61 0.06 22.25
N VAL A 71 -25.91 -0.27 21.16
CA VAL A 71 -26.10 -1.52 20.41
C VAL A 71 -24.88 -2.45 20.49
N VAL A 72 -23.67 -1.88 20.59
CA VAL A 72 -22.39 -2.60 20.51
C VAL A 72 -21.36 -2.01 21.46
N ASP A 73 -20.58 -2.89 22.10
CA ASP A 73 -19.39 -2.53 22.89
C ASP A 73 -18.32 -1.84 22.03
N VAL A 74 -18.25 -0.51 22.09
CA VAL A 74 -17.31 0.32 21.31
C VAL A 74 -15.86 0.02 21.68
N ASP A 75 -15.56 -0.17 22.96
CA ASP A 75 -14.19 -0.36 23.45
C ASP A 75 -13.57 -1.66 22.93
N LYS A 76 -14.37 -2.74 22.85
CA LYS A 76 -13.92 -4.02 22.30
C LYS A 76 -13.67 -3.92 20.79
N LEU A 77 -14.48 -3.15 20.07
CA LEU A 77 -14.28 -2.90 18.64
C LEU A 77 -12.97 -2.12 18.41
N LYS A 78 -12.77 -1.01 19.13
CA LYS A 78 -11.53 -0.22 19.06
C LYS A 78 -10.30 -1.06 19.43
N GLY A 79 -10.37 -1.82 20.53
CA GLY A 79 -9.25 -2.66 20.98
C GLY A 79 -8.86 -3.73 19.93
N ARG A 80 -9.84 -4.36 19.27
CA ARG A 80 -9.55 -5.33 18.20
C ARG A 80 -8.93 -4.66 16.96
N CYS A 81 -9.40 -3.46 16.58
CA CYS A 81 -8.79 -2.69 15.49
C CYS A 81 -7.34 -2.30 15.82
N GLN A 82 -7.08 -1.82 17.04
CA GLN A 82 -5.72 -1.48 17.50
C GLN A 82 -4.80 -2.70 17.51
N THR A 83 -5.27 -3.84 18.05
CA THR A 83 -4.51 -5.10 18.06
C THR A 83 -4.12 -5.54 16.65
N ALA A 84 -5.00 -5.34 15.65
CA ALA A 84 -4.69 -5.64 14.26
C ALA A 84 -3.58 -4.74 13.69
N ILE A 85 -3.54 -3.46 14.08
CA ILE A 85 -2.47 -2.53 13.71
C ILE A 85 -1.16 -2.89 14.40
N GLU A 86 -1.20 -3.25 15.68
CA GLU A 86 -0.02 -3.66 16.46
C GLU A 86 0.62 -4.91 15.86
N LYS A 87 -0.17 -5.94 15.57
CA LYS A 87 0.32 -7.14 14.87
C LYS A 87 0.99 -6.79 13.54
N MET A 88 0.40 -5.89 12.76
CA MET A 88 1.01 -5.44 11.51
C MET A 88 2.35 -4.71 11.74
N LYS A 89 2.47 -3.89 12.79
CA LYS A 89 3.72 -3.21 13.16
C LYS A 89 4.79 -4.22 13.57
N ASP A 90 4.44 -5.22 14.35
CA ASP A 90 5.35 -6.28 14.78
C ASP A 90 5.83 -7.12 13.58
N ASP A 91 4.92 -7.48 12.69
CA ASP A 91 5.25 -8.20 11.46
C ASP A 91 6.18 -7.39 10.55
N PHE A 92 5.99 -6.07 10.49
CA PHE A 92 6.91 -5.17 9.78
C PHE A 92 8.28 -5.12 10.44
N ALA A 93 8.36 -5.05 11.76
CA ALA A 93 9.64 -5.02 12.48
C ALA A 93 10.44 -6.30 12.25
N LYS A 94 9.77 -7.46 12.25
CA LYS A 94 10.41 -8.78 12.07
C LYS A 94 10.82 -9.06 10.64
N ASN A 95 9.95 -8.79 9.67
CA ASN A 95 10.13 -9.29 8.29
C ASN A 95 10.69 -8.25 7.31
N LEU A 96 10.62 -6.94 7.62
CA LEU A 96 10.93 -5.87 6.67
C LEU A 96 12.18 -5.05 7.03
N SER A 97 13.08 -5.60 7.85
CA SER A 97 14.31 -4.90 8.21
C SER A 97 15.32 -4.90 7.06
N LEU A 98 15.64 -3.71 6.53
CA LEU A 98 16.75 -3.50 5.59
C LEU A 98 18.13 -3.64 6.25
N ARG A 99 18.19 -3.50 7.59
CA ARG A 99 19.41 -3.49 8.41
C ARG A 99 19.65 -4.82 9.11
N SER A 100 18.96 -5.88 8.70
CA SER A 100 19.04 -7.20 9.31
C SER A 100 20.47 -7.70 9.49
N SER A 101 21.42 -7.34 8.60
CA SER A 101 22.80 -7.79 8.78
C SER A 101 23.47 -7.34 10.09
N THR A 102 23.18 -6.16 10.65
CA THR A 102 23.81 -5.76 11.92
C THR A 102 23.12 -6.41 13.12
N GLY A 103 21.79 -6.33 13.20
CA GLY A 103 21.05 -6.93 14.31
C GLY A 103 21.13 -8.46 14.34
N SER A 104 21.15 -9.12 13.18
CA SER A 104 21.32 -10.58 13.10
C SER A 104 22.73 -11.04 13.49
N ILE A 105 23.75 -10.18 13.35
CA ILE A 105 25.10 -10.47 13.86
C ILE A 105 25.15 -10.30 15.37
N GLU A 106 24.51 -9.26 15.92
CA GLU A 106 24.46 -9.01 17.37
C GLU A 106 23.77 -10.15 18.13
N SER A 107 22.64 -10.66 17.60
CA SER A 107 21.89 -11.77 18.20
C SER A 107 22.42 -13.16 17.86
N LEU A 108 23.62 -13.27 17.26
CA LEU A 108 24.20 -14.55 16.88
C LEU A 108 24.62 -15.32 18.13
N SER A 109 24.14 -16.56 18.29
CA SER A 109 24.59 -17.43 19.37
C SER A 109 25.96 -18.04 19.05
N VAL A 110 26.88 -17.92 20.01
CA VAL A 110 28.26 -18.40 19.93
C VAL A 110 28.49 -19.33 21.11
N LYS A 111 29.01 -20.53 20.83
CA LYS A 111 29.34 -21.52 21.86
C LYS A 111 30.76 -21.30 22.34
N PHE A 112 30.94 -20.78 23.55
CA PHE A 112 32.24 -20.59 24.19
C PHE A 112 32.29 -21.35 25.52
N GLU A 113 33.33 -22.18 25.69
CA GLU A 113 33.56 -22.98 26.91
C GLU A 113 32.35 -23.83 27.35
N GLY A 114 31.60 -24.38 26.39
CA GLY A 114 30.46 -25.26 26.65
C GLY A 114 29.15 -24.55 27.03
N LYS A 115 29.12 -23.21 26.97
CA LYS A 115 27.92 -22.40 27.14
C LYS A 115 27.62 -21.60 25.87
N ASP A 116 26.35 -21.34 25.64
CA ASP A 116 25.88 -20.51 24.52
C ASP A 116 25.73 -19.07 25.02
N TYR A 117 26.39 -18.13 24.34
CA TYR A 117 26.34 -16.69 24.61
C TYR A 117 25.93 -15.93 23.34
N GLU A 118 25.37 -14.73 23.50
CA GLU A 118 25.14 -13.86 22.35
C GLU A 118 26.41 -13.09 22.00
N LEU A 119 26.63 -12.81 20.70
CA LEU A 119 27.82 -12.10 20.25
C LEU A 119 27.94 -10.71 20.90
N GLN A 120 26.81 -10.05 21.18
CA GLN A 120 26.76 -8.76 21.86
C GLN A 120 27.37 -8.79 23.27
N GLU A 121 27.36 -9.93 23.95
CA GLU A 121 27.92 -10.09 25.30
C GLU A 121 29.44 -10.29 25.27
N LEU A 122 29.94 -10.93 24.22
CA LEU A 122 31.35 -11.28 24.06
C LEU A 122 32.17 -10.18 23.39
N ALA A 123 31.53 -9.33 22.58
CA ALA A 123 32.21 -8.33 21.76
C ALA A 123 31.38 -7.08 21.51
N GLN A 124 32.07 -5.97 21.24
CA GLN A 124 31.41 -4.73 20.87
C GLN A 124 31.23 -4.67 19.34
N VAL A 125 29.97 -4.60 18.88
CA VAL A 125 29.65 -4.46 17.46
C VAL A 125 29.52 -2.97 17.11
N VAL A 126 30.36 -2.48 16.20
CA VAL A 126 30.39 -1.08 15.77
C VAL A 126 30.29 -0.99 14.25
N ARG A 127 29.35 -0.19 13.75
CA ARG A 127 29.21 0.07 12.32
C ARG A 127 30.15 1.18 11.88
N LYS A 128 31.34 0.82 11.35
CA LYS A 128 32.30 1.80 10.81
C LYS A 128 31.82 2.44 9.51
N ASN A 129 31.31 1.64 8.58
CA ASN A 129 30.79 2.10 7.29
C ASN A 129 29.47 1.39 6.96
N PRO A 130 28.63 1.92 6.06
CA PRO A 130 27.40 1.23 5.63
C PRO A 130 27.65 -0.19 5.09
N LYS A 131 28.84 -0.43 4.53
CA LYS A 131 29.29 -1.68 3.94
C LYS A 131 30.16 -2.54 4.86
N THR A 132 30.57 -2.04 6.03
CA THR A 132 31.55 -2.74 6.88
C THR A 132 31.18 -2.57 8.34
N ILE A 133 30.97 -3.70 9.00
CA ILE A 133 30.79 -3.79 10.44
C ILE A 133 32.13 -4.20 11.04
N VAL A 134 32.49 -3.62 12.17
CA VAL A 134 33.67 -3.95 12.96
C VAL A 134 33.19 -4.57 14.25
N ILE A 135 33.70 -5.75 14.58
CA ILE A 135 33.45 -6.40 15.85
C ILE A 135 34.76 -6.36 16.63
N ASP A 136 34.74 -5.66 17.77
CA ASP A 136 35.90 -5.44 18.62
C ASP A 136 35.89 -6.47 19.77
N PHE A 137 36.91 -7.33 19.80
CA PHE A 137 37.08 -8.42 20.79
C PHE A 137 38.11 -8.09 21.87
N THR A 138 38.37 -6.81 22.14
CA THR A 138 39.40 -6.37 23.09
C THR A 138 39.26 -7.02 24.46
N SER A 139 38.04 -7.31 24.90
CA SER A 139 37.75 -7.98 26.17
C SER A 139 38.10 -9.48 26.17
N PHE A 140 37.88 -10.18 25.05
CA PHE A 140 37.99 -11.64 24.95
C PHE A 140 38.55 -12.09 23.58
N PRO A 141 39.86 -11.93 23.33
CA PRO A 141 40.48 -12.30 22.06
C PRO A 141 40.42 -13.81 21.75
N GLN A 142 40.30 -14.66 22.76
CA GLN A 142 40.24 -16.12 22.62
C GLN A 142 38.95 -16.63 21.95
N VAL A 143 37.91 -15.80 21.89
CA VAL A 143 36.57 -16.16 21.39
C VAL A 143 36.46 -16.01 19.86
N ILE A 144 37.38 -15.25 19.24
CA ILE A 144 37.43 -14.98 17.80
C ILE A 144 37.25 -16.23 16.90
N PRO A 145 37.96 -17.36 17.10
CA PRO A 145 37.84 -18.53 16.23
C PRO A 145 36.45 -19.19 16.30
N GLU A 146 35.77 -19.13 17.43
CA GLU A 146 34.43 -19.68 17.59
C GLU A 146 33.39 -18.78 16.95
N VAL A 147 33.58 -17.46 17.03
CA VAL A 147 32.71 -16.48 16.34
C VAL A 147 32.82 -16.61 14.83
N LEU A 148 34.03 -16.80 14.29
CA LEU A 148 34.23 -17.07 12.86
C LEU A 148 33.43 -18.29 12.41
N LYS A 149 33.49 -19.39 13.18
CA LYS A 149 32.70 -20.60 12.91
C LYS A 149 31.19 -20.33 13.02
N ALA A 150 30.76 -19.59 14.05
CA ALA A 150 29.36 -19.23 14.24
C ALA A 150 28.83 -18.41 13.06
N ILE A 151 29.57 -17.38 12.62
CA ILE A 151 29.19 -16.54 11.47
C ILE A 151 29.07 -17.39 10.20
N HIS A 152 30.00 -18.33 9.97
CA HIS A 152 29.92 -19.22 8.80
C HIS A 152 28.73 -20.19 8.89
N SER A 153 28.42 -20.71 10.08
CA SER A 153 27.29 -21.62 10.30
C SER A 153 25.93 -20.94 10.28
N SER A 154 25.87 -19.63 10.55
CA SER A 154 24.63 -18.84 10.64
C SER A 154 23.85 -18.71 9.33
N GLY A 155 24.46 -19.07 8.20
CA GLY A 155 23.85 -18.92 6.87
C GLY A 155 23.78 -17.47 6.37
N LEU A 156 24.43 -16.52 7.06
CA LEU A 156 24.48 -15.11 6.65
C LEU A 156 25.35 -14.87 5.40
N ASN A 157 26.14 -15.85 4.97
CA ASN A 157 27.01 -15.79 3.78
C ASN A 157 27.93 -14.55 3.79
N LEU A 158 28.45 -14.20 4.96
CA LEU A 158 29.40 -13.10 5.15
C LEU A 158 30.81 -13.68 5.23
N ASN A 159 31.79 -12.96 4.68
CA ASN A 159 33.20 -13.34 4.76
C ASN A 159 33.97 -12.38 5.67
N PRO A 160 34.05 -12.66 6.98
CA PRO A 160 34.72 -11.78 7.93
C PRO A 160 36.26 -11.86 7.81
N GLN A 161 36.93 -10.71 7.91
CA GLN A 161 38.39 -10.59 7.86
C GLN A 161 38.94 -10.18 9.23
N GLN A 162 39.82 -11.01 9.79
CA GLN A 162 40.46 -10.74 11.08
C GLN A 162 41.65 -9.77 10.93
N ASP A 163 41.75 -8.82 11.86
CA ASP A 163 42.87 -7.89 12.01
C ASP A 163 43.20 -7.73 13.51
N GLY A 164 44.16 -8.53 13.98
CA GLY A 164 44.51 -8.61 15.40
C GLY A 164 43.31 -8.96 16.27
N THR A 165 42.86 -7.99 17.07
CA THR A 165 41.75 -8.09 18.03
C THR A 165 40.40 -7.62 17.47
N ARG A 166 40.33 -7.25 16.19
CA ARG A 166 39.12 -6.78 15.51
C ARG A 166 38.75 -7.68 14.34
N LEU A 167 37.46 -7.76 14.06
CA LEU A 167 36.92 -8.50 12.92
C LEU A 167 36.12 -7.57 12.01
N TYR A 168 36.52 -7.49 10.75
CA TYR A 168 35.85 -6.70 9.72
C TYR A 168 34.88 -7.58 8.95
N VAL A 169 33.59 -7.31 9.07
CA VAL A 169 32.54 -8.04 8.35
C VAL A 169 32.02 -7.17 7.19
N PRO A 170 32.32 -7.53 5.93
CA PRO A 170 31.77 -6.84 4.77
C PRO A 170 30.29 -7.22 4.61
N VAL A 171 29.42 -6.22 4.65
CA VAL A 171 28.00 -6.37 4.43
C VAL A 171 27.70 -6.18 2.95
N PRO A 172 27.12 -7.17 2.26
CA PRO A 172 26.70 -7.01 0.87
C PRO A 172 25.66 -5.90 0.75
N LYS A 173 25.69 -5.18 -0.37
CA LYS A 173 24.68 -4.16 -0.64
C LYS A 173 23.33 -4.83 -0.87
N VAL A 174 22.27 -4.26 -0.28
CA VAL A 174 20.90 -4.61 -0.67
C VAL A 174 20.67 -4.25 -2.14
N THR A 175 20.40 -5.24 -2.98
CA THR A 175 20.08 -5.03 -4.40
C THR A 175 18.70 -4.39 -4.55
N LYS A 176 18.45 -3.75 -5.70
CA LYS A 176 17.12 -3.19 -6.01
C LYS A 176 16.04 -4.28 -5.98
N GLU A 177 16.34 -5.44 -6.54
CA GLU A 177 15.46 -6.62 -6.52
C GLU A 177 15.07 -7.05 -5.10
N HIS A 178 16.02 -7.05 -4.16
CA HIS A 178 15.74 -7.39 -2.77
C HIS A 178 14.84 -6.35 -2.09
N ARG A 179 15.09 -5.05 -2.34
CA ARG A 179 14.22 -3.96 -1.85
C ARG A 179 12.79 -4.09 -2.40
N GLU A 180 12.65 -4.41 -3.68
CA GLU A 180 11.35 -4.65 -4.31
C GLU A 180 10.64 -5.88 -3.75
N ALA A 181 11.38 -6.96 -3.45
CA ALA A 181 10.83 -8.14 -2.81
C ALA A 181 10.30 -7.83 -1.39
N LEU A 182 11.06 -7.07 -0.59
CA LEU A 182 10.61 -6.59 0.72
C LEU A 182 9.38 -5.69 0.60
N ALA A 183 9.35 -4.79 -0.40
CA ALA A 183 8.20 -3.93 -0.65
C ALA A 183 6.94 -4.73 -1.03
N LYS A 184 7.07 -5.80 -1.81
CA LYS A 184 5.98 -6.75 -2.11
C LYS A 184 5.50 -7.47 -0.85
N ASN A 185 6.41 -7.93 0.00
CA ASN A 185 6.07 -8.57 1.28
C ASN A 185 5.34 -7.58 2.21
N ALA A 186 5.78 -6.33 2.29
CA ALA A 186 5.12 -5.28 3.04
C ALA A 186 3.67 -5.07 2.58
N LYS A 187 3.44 -5.11 1.27
CA LYS A 187 2.10 -5.01 0.70
C LYS A 187 1.23 -6.18 1.10
N ALA A 188 1.76 -7.40 1.07
CA ALA A 188 1.03 -8.60 1.46
C ALA A 188 0.60 -8.55 2.93
N LEU A 189 1.50 -8.14 3.83
CA LEU A 189 1.20 -7.96 5.26
C LEU A 189 0.15 -6.86 5.50
N TYR A 190 0.23 -5.74 4.80
CA TYR A 190 -0.81 -4.70 4.85
C TYR A 190 -2.18 -5.22 4.39
N ILE A 191 -2.22 -6.01 3.31
CA ILE A 191 -3.47 -6.61 2.82
C ILE A 191 -4.09 -7.52 3.88
N LYS A 192 -3.28 -8.38 4.53
CA LYS A 192 -3.74 -9.23 5.64
C LYS A 192 -4.36 -8.41 6.79
N CYS A 193 -3.70 -7.32 7.20
CA CYS A 193 -4.20 -6.43 8.24
C CYS A 193 -5.54 -5.77 7.84
N ARG A 194 -5.62 -5.24 6.61
CA ARG A 194 -6.84 -4.65 6.06
C ARG A 194 -8.00 -5.66 6.01
N ASP A 195 -7.72 -6.88 5.57
CA ASP A 195 -8.74 -7.91 5.46
C ASP A 195 -9.22 -8.35 6.86
N ALA A 196 -8.32 -8.48 7.84
CA ALA A 196 -8.70 -8.70 9.24
C ALA A 196 -9.57 -7.56 9.81
N MET A 197 -9.29 -6.30 9.48
CA MET A 197 -10.15 -5.17 9.87
C MET A 197 -11.55 -5.24 9.24
N LYS A 198 -11.66 -5.70 7.98
CA LYS A 198 -12.95 -5.91 7.32
C LYS A 198 -13.73 -7.06 7.96
N ASP A 199 -13.04 -8.12 8.37
CA ASP A 199 -13.67 -9.24 9.07
C ASP A 199 -14.23 -8.80 10.42
N ILE A 200 -13.45 -8.02 11.19
CA ILE A 200 -13.91 -7.39 12.44
C ILE A 200 -15.15 -6.52 12.18
N GLN A 201 -15.08 -5.63 11.20
CA GLN A 201 -16.20 -4.76 10.82
C GLN A 201 -17.47 -5.56 10.50
N ASN A 202 -17.36 -6.59 9.67
CA ASN A 202 -18.47 -7.46 9.30
C ASN A 202 -19.03 -8.24 10.50
N GLU A 203 -18.18 -8.69 11.41
CA GLU A 203 -18.57 -9.38 12.64
C GLU A 203 -19.44 -8.46 13.52
N TYR A 204 -19.02 -7.22 13.74
CA TYR A 204 -19.75 -6.27 14.58
C TYR A 204 -21.05 -5.77 13.94
N ILE A 205 -21.08 -5.57 12.61
CA ILE A 205 -22.33 -5.26 11.90
C ILE A 205 -23.32 -6.42 12.02
N LYS A 206 -22.86 -7.67 11.89
CA LYS A 206 -23.71 -8.85 12.10
C LYS A 206 -24.22 -8.94 13.54
N LYS A 207 -23.42 -8.57 14.54
CA LYS A 207 -23.85 -8.50 15.94
C LYS A 207 -24.92 -7.44 16.16
N ALA A 208 -24.73 -6.23 15.62
CA ALA A 208 -25.72 -5.16 15.68
C ALA A 208 -27.07 -5.58 15.08
N LYS A 209 -27.05 -6.30 13.95
CA LYS A 209 -28.27 -6.82 13.30
C LYS A 209 -29.00 -7.93 14.05
N LYS A 210 -28.33 -8.61 15.00
CA LYS A 210 -28.94 -9.67 15.81
C LYS A 210 -29.63 -9.15 17.06
N GLN A 211 -29.41 -7.88 17.43
CA GLN A 211 -30.07 -7.28 18.58
C GLN A 211 -31.56 -7.12 18.30
N THR A 212 -32.39 -7.62 19.20
CA THR A 212 -33.85 -7.48 19.15
C THR A 212 -34.28 -6.23 19.92
N GLY A 213 -35.34 -5.55 19.45
CA GLY A 213 -35.89 -4.37 20.14
C GLY A 213 -35.30 -3.02 19.75
N VAL A 214 -34.50 -2.94 18.68
CA VAL A 214 -33.93 -1.69 18.16
C VAL A 214 -34.58 -1.34 16.81
N SER A 215 -34.83 -0.05 16.57
CA SER A 215 -35.38 0.44 15.28
C SER A 215 -34.44 0.17 14.11
N GLU A 216 -34.98 -0.12 12.92
CA GLU A 216 -34.20 -0.38 11.70
C GLU A 216 -33.36 0.85 11.29
N ASP A 217 -33.90 2.06 11.48
CA ASP A 217 -33.20 3.31 11.20
C ASP A 217 -31.97 3.51 12.11
N LEU A 218 -32.08 3.09 13.38
CA LEU A 218 -30.97 3.11 14.33
C LEU A 218 -29.91 2.08 13.93
N LEU A 219 -30.31 0.86 13.55
CA LEU A 219 -29.39 -0.17 13.06
C LEU A 219 -28.60 0.30 11.82
N PHE A 220 -29.28 0.96 10.87
CA PHE A 220 -28.64 1.50 9.69
C PHE A 220 -27.62 2.60 10.05
N SER A 221 -28.01 3.50 10.96
CA SER A 221 -27.15 4.59 11.43
C SER A 221 -25.92 4.07 12.18
N VAL A 222 -26.10 3.11 13.10
CA VAL A 222 -25.00 2.45 13.83
C VAL A 222 -24.07 1.71 12.88
N SER A 223 -24.62 0.98 11.89
CA SER A 223 -23.82 0.31 10.88
C SER A 223 -22.92 1.31 10.13
N LYS A 224 -23.47 2.46 9.72
CA LYS A 224 -22.72 3.53 9.05
C LYS A 224 -21.61 4.11 9.93
N GLN A 225 -21.85 4.25 11.23
CA GLN A 225 -20.84 4.73 12.18
C GLN A 225 -19.74 3.70 12.44
N ILE A 226 -20.07 2.41 12.57
CA ILE A 226 -19.08 1.33 12.64
C ILE A 226 -18.21 1.32 11.38
N LEU A 227 -18.81 1.51 10.20
CA LEU A 227 -18.06 1.61 8.95
C LEU A 227 -17.06 2.77 8.99
N ALA A 228 -17.52 3.97 9.35
CA ALA A 228 -16.68 5.17 9.43
C ALA A 228 -15.52 5.02 10.41
N MET A 229 -15.77 4.49 11.61
CA MET A 229 -14.72 4.26 12.61
C MET A 229 -13.67 3.25 12.13
N CYS A 230 -14.09 2.13 11.53
CA CYS A 230 -13.15 1.17 10.96
C CYS A 230 -12.36 1.74 9.77
N GLU A 231 -12.97 2.63 8.97
CA GLU A 231 -12.27 3.34 7.88
C GLU A 231 -11.16 4.24 8.40
N GLU A 232 -11.34 4.92 9.54
CA GLU A 232 -10.27 5.71 10.17
C GLU A 232 -9.05 4.85 10.51
N TYR A 233 -9.25 3.72 11.19
CA TYR A 233 -8.16 2.77 11.49
C TYR A 233 -7.51 2.18 10.22
N GLN A 234 -8.30 1.95 9.15
CA GLN A 234 -7.74 1.53 7.86
C GLN A 234 -6.86 2.62 7.24
N THR A 235 -7.25 3.90 7.36
CA THR A 235 -6.40 5.01 6.89
C THR A 235 -5.12 5.12 7.70
N GLU A 236 -5.19 4.95 9.03
CA GLU A 236 -3.99 4.90 9.88
C GLU A 236 -3.05 3.76 9.45
N ALA A 237 -3.57 2.54 9.29
CA ALA A 237 -2.80 1.40 8.80
C ALA A 237 -2.16 1.68 7.43
N LYS A 238 -2.88 2.37 6.53
CA LYS A 238 -2.35 2.79 5.23
C LYS A 238 -1.20 3.79 5.37
N THR A 239 -1.30 4.78 6.26
CA THR A 239 -0.20 5.73 6.48
C THR A 239 1.05 5.05 7.03
N ILE A 240 0.90 4.07 7.92
CA ILE A 240 2.01 3.27 8.46
C ILE A 240 2.66 2.46 7.34
N TYR A 241 1.86 1.81 6.50
CA TYR A 241 2.34 1.09 5.33
C TYR A 241 3.07 2.00 4.34
N GLU A 242 2.54 3.17 4.02
CA GLU A 242 3.18 4.11 3.08
C GLU A 242 4.53 4.60 3.59
N LYS A 243 4.63 4.95 4.88
CA LYS A 243 5.90 5.30 5.52
C LYS A 243 6.93 4.16 5.37
N LYS A 244 6.53 2.94 5.70
CA LYS A 244 7.41 1.77 5.57
C LYS A 244 7.76 1.45 4.12
N HIS A 245 6.82 1.59 3.19
CA HIS A 245 7.09 1.38 1.78
C HIS A 245 8.10 2.39 1.22
N SER A 246 7.98 3.67 1.59
CA SER A 246 8.94 4.70 1.21
C SER A 246 10.34 4.44 1.79
N GLU A 247 10.44 3.89 3.00
CA GLU A 247 11.71 3.47 3.61
C GLU A 247 12.37 2.32 2.83
N LEU A 248 11.58 1.39 2.28
CA LEU A 248 12.07 0.22 1.55
C LEU A 248 12.56 0.55 0.12
N VAL A 249 11.83 1.42 -0.58
CA VAL A 249 12.08 1.73 -1.99
C VAL A 249 13.00 2.96 -2.16
N GLY A 250 12.97 3.89 -1.20
CA GLY A 250 13.84 5.09 -1.17
C GLY A 250 15.32 4.75 -1.12
#